data_AF-A0A9W4TBB4-F1
#
_entry.id   AF-A0A9W4TBB4-F1
#
_cell.length_a   1.000
_cell.length_b   1.000
_cell.length_c   1.000
_cell.angle_alpha   90.00
_cell.angle_beta   90.00
_cell.angle_gamma   90.00
#
_symmetry.space_group_name_H-M   'P 1'
#
loop_
_entity.id
_entity.type
_entity.pdbx_description
1 polymer ?
#
loop_
_entity_poly.entity_id
_entity_poly.type
_entity_poly.pdbx_seq_one_letter_code
_entity_poly.pdbx_strand_id
1 'polypeptide(L)'
;PKFNKKPIYNSPSNKYQEFTNAYVYSIMVKTKNGTPNRDNVCRETTKEWNKIKSKSKSEIDEIIRDYLAKPYNLYDIQTMRP
;
A
#
# COMPACT_ATOMS: atom_id res chain seq x y z
N PRO A 1 3.15 16.22 7.24
CA PRO A 1 3.16 15.19 8.30
C PRO A 1 4.27 14.16 8.06
N LYS A 2 5.20 13.97 9.00
CA LYS A 2 6.15 12.86 8.96
C LYS A 2 5.39 11.58 9.33
N PHE A 3 4.84 10.88 8.35
CA PHE A 3 4.32 9.54 8.59
C PHE A 3 5.51 8.64 8.93
N ASN A 4 5.57 8.15 10.16
CA ASN A 4 6.58 7.17 10.54
C ASN A 4 6.38 5.96 9.64
N LYS A 5 7.33 5.75 8.72
CA LYS A 5 7.40 4.56 7.85
C LYS A 5 7.75 3.35 8.71
N LYS A 6 6.88 2.95 9.63
CA LYS A 6 7.00 1.67 10.33
C LYS A 6 6.47 0.61 9.37
N PRO A 7 7.35 -0.16 8.71
CA PRO A 7 6.88 -1.24 7.86
C PRO A 7 6.15 -2.29 8.70
N ILE A 8 5.20 -3.00 8.10
CA ILE A 8 4.59 -4.18 8.74
C ILE A 8 5.64 -5.30 8.83
N TYR A 9 6.44 -5.44 7.77
CA TYR A 9 7.55 -6.39 7.71
C TYR A 9 8.87 -5.62 7.76
N ASN A 10 9.61 -5.75 8.86
CA ASN A 10 10.91 -5.08 9.03
C ASN A 10 11.97 -5.55 8.02
N SER A 11 11.83 -6.75 7.47
CA SER A 11 12.72 -7.30 6.45
C SER A 11 11.90 -8.14 5.47
N PRO A 12 11.33 -7.51 4.43
CA PRO A 12 10.51 -8.23 3.46
C PRO A 12 11.37 -9.25 2.69
N SER A 13 10.96 -10.52 2.71
CA SER A 13 11.65 -11.65 2.06
C SER A 13 11.03 -12.06 0.72
N ASN A 14 9.87 -11.50 0.38
CA ASN A 14 9.18 -11.76 -0.88
C ASN A 14 8.41 -10.53 -1.36
N LYS A 15 7.99 -10.57 -2.63
CA LYS A 15 7.27 -9.45 -3.27
C LYS A 15 5.93 -9.14 -2.63
N TYR A 16 5.27 -10.13 -2.03
CA TYR A 16 4.05 -9.88 -1.27
C TYR A 16 4.30 -9.01 -0.03
N GLN A 17 5.41 -9.23 0.68
CA GLN A 17 5.77 -8.42 1.85
C GLN A 17 6.22 -7.01 1.44
N GLU A 18 6.98 -6.87 0.34
CA GLU A 18 7.32 -5.56 -0.23
C GLU A 18 6.06 -4.78 -0.64
N PHE A 19 5.15 -5.45 -1.36
CA PHE A 19 3.85 -4.91 -1.74
C PHE A 19 3.02 -4.49 -0.54
N THR A 20 2.95 -5.34 0.49
CA THR A 20 2.19 -5.03 1.71
C THR A 20 2.71 -3.77 2.37
N ASN A 21 4.03 -3.64 2.55
CA ASN A 21 4.62 -2.45 3.15
C ASN A 21 4.31 -1.18 2.34
N ALA A 22 4.41 -1.24 1.01
CA ALA A 22 4.12 -0.12 0.13
C ALA A 22 2.63 0.26 0.14
N TYR A 23 1.74 -0.74 0.11
CA TYR A 23 0.30 -0.54 0.14
C TYR A 23 -0.16 0.08 1.47
N VAL A 24 0.35 -0.41 2.61
CA VAL A 24 0.07 0.14 3.94
C VAL A 24 0.53 1.59 4.05
N TYR A 25 1.72 1.89 3.55
CA TYR A 25 2.22 3.26 3.49
C TYR A 25 1.27 4.16 2.68
N SER A 26 0.80 3.68 1.51
CA SER A 26 -0.15 4.43 0.70
C SER A 26 -1.48 4.70 1.42
N ILE A 27 -1.99 3.73 2.21
CA ILE A 27 -3.17 3.91 3.07
C ILE A 27 -2.92 4.91 4.18
N MET A 28 -1.77 4.83 4.87
CA MET A 28 -1.41 5.78 5.94
C MET A 28 -1.36 7.22 5.41
N VAL A 29 -0.75 7.41 4.24
CA VAL A 29 -0.67 8.69 3.55
C VAL A 29 -2.07 9.16 3.14
N LYS A 30 -2.88 8.28 2.52
CA LYS A 30 -4.24 8.58 2.03
C LYS A 30 -5.19 8.99 3.15
N THR A 31 -5.16 8.26 4.27
CA THR A 31 -6.09 8.47 5.39
C THR A 31 -5.58 9.51 6.39
N LYS A 32 -4.34 9.99 6.22
CA LYS A 32 -3.59 10.74 7.24
C LYS A 32 -3.59 10.07 8.62
N ASN A 33 -3.85 8.77 8.68
CA ASN A 33 -3.86 7.97 9.90
C ASN A 33 -2.54 7.21 10.00
N GLY A 34 -1.74 7.54 11.01
CA GLY A 34 -0.47 6.85 11.28
C GLY A 34 -0.63 5.41 11.78
N THR A 35 -1.85 5.01 12.16
CA THR A 35 -2.18 3.70 12.71
C THR A 35 -3.48 3.17 12.10
N PRO A 36 -3.46 2.77 10.82
CA PRO A 36 -4.63 2.19 10.18
C PRO A 36 -4.97 0.84 10.82
N ASN A 37 -6.27 0.51 10.91
CA ASN A 37 -6.73 -0.74 11.48
C ASN A 37 -6.12 -1.93 10.73
N ARG A 38 -5.39 -2.78 11.44
CA ARG A 38 -4.60 -3.87 10.87
C ARG A 38 -5.46 -4.88 10.10
N ASP A 39 -6.65 -5.22 10.61
CA ASP A 39 -7.52 -6.23 10.00
C ASP A 39 -8.09 -5.73 8.67
N ASN A 40 -8.50 -4.45 8.62
CA ASN A 40 -8.92 -3.81 7.38
C ASN A 40 -7.79 -3.77 6.36
N VAL A 41 -6.60 -3.34 6.79
CA VAL A 41 -5.43 -3.25 5.93
C VAL A 41 -5.01 -4.61 5.38
N CYS A 42 -4.99 -5.65 6.21
CA CYS A 42 -4.70 -7.02 5.76
C CYS A 42 -5.72 -7.48 4.72
N ARG A 43 -7.02 -7.29 4.98
CA ARG A 43 -8.09 -7.68 4.05
C ARG A 43 -7.98 -6.97 2.70
N GLU A 44 -7.72 -5.66 2.71
CA GLU A 44 -7.56 -4.87 1.47
C GLU A 44 -6.27 -5.23 0.73
N THR A 45 -5.16 -5.42 1.45
CA THR A 45 -3.88 -5.84 0.87
C THR A 45 -4.03 -7.19 0.17
N THR A 46 -4.69 -8.17 0.79
CA THR A 46 -4.92 -9.48 0.17
C THR A 46 -5.78 -9.36 -1.10
N LYS A 47 -6.81 -8.51 -1.09
CA LYS A 47 -7.65 -8.25 -2.27
C LYS A 47 -6.84 -7.65 -3.41
N GLU A 48 -6.04 -6.62 -3.14
CA GLU A 48 -5.22 -5.99 -4.19
C GLU A 48 -4.09 -6.90 -4.66
N TRP A 49 -3.44 -7.64 -3.75
CA TRP A 49 -2.44 -8.62 -4.12
C TRP A 49 -2.99 -9.68 -5.07
N ASN A 50 -4.20 -10.19 -4.81
CA ASN A 50 -4.82 -11.19 -5.68
C ASN A 50 -5.06 -10.70 -7.12
N LYS A 51 -5.20 -9.39 -7.34
CA LYS A 51 -5.34 -8.82 -8.70
C LYS A 51 -4.02 -8.76 -9.45
N ILE A 52 -2.90 -8.66 -8.73
CA ILE A 52 -1.58 -8.41 -9.34
C ILE A 52 -0.62 -9.58 -9.20
N LYS A 53 -0.90 -10.59 -8.38
CA LYS A 53 0.03 -11.70 -8.07
C LYS A 53 0.41 -12.55 -9.28
N SER A 54 -0.38 -12.51 -10.35
CA SER A 54 -0.10 -13.21 -11.62
C SER A 54 0.70 -12.36 -12.61
N LYS A 55 0.97 -11.09 -12.30
CA LYS A 55 1.79 -10.20 -13.13
C LYS A 55 3.26 -10.59 -13.05
N SER A 56 4.03 -10.10 -14.02
CA SER A 56 5.48 -10.26 -13.99
C SER A 56 6.10 -9.56 -12.78
N LYS A 57 7.27 -10.03 -12.35
CA LYS A 57 8.01 -9.41 -11.24
C LYS A 57 8.29 -7.92 -11.50
N SER A 58 8.63 -7.55 -12.73
CA SER A 58 8.90 -6.16 -13.14
C SER A 58 7.66 -5.28 -13.01
N GLU A 59 6.48 -5.75 -13.44
CA GLU A 59 5.22 -5.01 -13.24
C GLU A 59 4.89 -4.85 -11.77
N ILE A 60 5.11 -5.88 -10.94
CA ILE A 60 4.91 -5.79 -9.50
C ILE A 60 5.84 -4.74 -8.88
N ASP A 61 7.09 -4.68 -9.33
CA ASP A 61 8.07 -3.69 -8.88
C ASP A 61 7.72 -2.26 -9.30
N GLU A 62 7.13 -2.06 -10.47
CA GLU A 62 6.55 -0.78 -10.89
C GLU A 62 5.38 -0.38 -9.99
N ILE A 63 4.45 -1.29 -9.72
CA ILE A 63 3.31 -1.04 -8.83
C ILE A 63 3.76 -0.67 -7.41
N ILE A 64 4.76 -1.37 -6.88
CA ILE A 64 5.36 -1.08 -5.57
C ILE A 64 5.98 0.33 -5.57
N ARG A 65 6.75 0.67 -6.61
CA ARG A 65 7.34 2.00 -6.75
C ARG A 65 6.28 3.08 -6.84
N ASP A 66 5.19 2.87 -7.57
CA ASP A 66 4.07 3.81 -7.66
C ASP A 66 3.42 4.08 -6.30
N TYR A 67 3.19 3.04 -5.48
CA TYR A 67 2.66 3.23 -4.12
C TYR A 67 3.59 4.03 -3.20
N LEU A 68 4.90 3.89 -3.38
CA LEU A 68 5.91 4.63 -2.60
C LEU A 68 6.14 6.05 -3.15
N ALA A 69 6.01 6.22 -4.47
CA ALA A 69 6.33 7.44 -5.18
C ALA A 69 5.17 8.43 -5.21
N LYS A 70 3.92 8.02 -5.02
CA LYS A 70 2.77 8.93 -4.98
C LYS A 70 2.79 9.84 -3.73
N PRO A 71 3.13 11.14 -3.83
CA PRO A 71 2.56 12.12 -2.92
C PRO A 71 1.08 12.21 -3.30
N TYR A 72 0.21 11.50 -2.58
CA TYR A 72 -1.22 11.57 -2.89
C TYR A 72 -1.70 13.01 -2.78
N ASN A 73 -2.07 13.58 -3.93
CA ASN A 73 -2.77 14.84 -4.03
C ASN A 73 -4.18 14.60 -3.48
N LEU A 74 -4.63 15.43 -2.55
CA LEU A 74 -5.86 15.25 -1.75
C LEU A 74 -7.16 15.18 -2.59
N TYR A 75 -7.07 15.32 -3.92
CA TYR A 75 -8.19 15.41 -4.86
C TYR A 75 -8.71 14.06 -5.39
N ASP A 76 -7.96 12.97 -5.29
CA ASP A 76 -8.44 11.63 -5.75
C ASP A 76 -9.41 10.95 -4.75
N ILE A 77 -9.77 11.63 -3.66
CA ILE A 77 -10.63 11.07 -2.59
C ILE A 77 -12.13 11.06 -2.99
N GLN A 78 -12.51 11.63 -4.13
CA GLN A 78 -13.94 11.71 -4.50
C GLN A 78 -14.53 10.48 -5.24
N THR A 79 -13.76 9.49 -5.67
CA THR A 79 -14.32 8.38 -6.50
C THR A 79 -14.58 7.08 -5.74
N MET A 80 -14.46 7.06 -4.41
CA MET A 80 -14.96 5.94 -3.61
C MET A 80 -15.86 6.46 -2.48
N ARG A 81 -17.10 6.79 -2.84
CA ARG A 81 -18.24 6.72 -1.93
C ARG A 81 -19.18 5.60 -2.41
N PRO A 82 -19.89 4.91 -1.49
CA PRO A 82 -21.12 4.21 -1.87
C PRO A 82 -22.20 5.18 -2.34
#